data_AF-A0A9X0YM60-F1
#
_entry.id   AF-A0A9X0YM60-F1
#
_cell.length_a   1.000
_cell.length_b   1.000
_cell.length_c   1.000
_cell.angle_alpha   90.00
_cell.angle_beta   90.00
_cell.angle_gamma   90.00
#
_symmetry.space_group_name_H-M   'P 1'
#
loop_
_entity.id
_entity.type
_entity.pdbx_description
1 polymer ?
#
loop_
_entity_poly.entity_id
_entity_poly.type
_entity_poly.pdbx_seq_one_letter_code
_entity_poly.pdbx_strand_id
1 'polypeptide(L)' 'MSVIYILLGVSVIVALIFFAAFIFAVKNGQYDDSYTPSVRMLFEDELIKDDKTDKTILTKKE' A
#
# COMPACT_ATOMS: atom_id res chain seq x y z
N MET A 1 -23.47 28.38 -31.09
CA MET A 1 -22.21 27.72 -31.52
C MET A 1 -20.98 28.06 -30.67
N SER A 2 -21.09 28.89 -29.62
CA SER A 2 -19.98 29.18 -28.69
C SER A 2 -19.93 28.25 -27.47
N VAL A 3 -21.09 27.73 -27.05
CA VAL A 3 -21.24 26.85 -25.88
C VAL A 3 -20.39 25.59 -25.98
N ILE A 4 -20.16 25.07 -27.20
CA ILE A 4 -19.34 23.88 -27.43
C ILE A 4 -17.89 24.07 -26.98
N TYR A 5 -17.32 25.27 -27.14
CA TYR A 5 -15.95 25.56 -26.73
C TYR A 5 -15.81 25.60 -25.20
N ILE A 6 -16.82 26.14 -24.52
CA ILE A 6 -16.88 26.17 -23.05
C ILE A 6 -17.01 24.74 -22.52
N LEU A 7 -17.91 23.94 -23.09
CA LEU A 7 -18.15 22.56 -22.67
C LEU A 7 -16.91 21.69 -22.89
N LEU A 8 -16.21 21.89 -24.01
CA LEU A 8 -14.96 21.20 -24.32
C LEU A 8 -13.86 21.59 -23.33
N GLY A 9 -13.71 22.88 -23.02
CA GLY A 9 -12.73 23.35 -22.04
C GLY A 9 -12.97 22.76 -20.65
N VAL A 10 -14.21 22.79 -20.16
CA VAL A 10 -14.57 22.22 -18.86
C VAL A 10 -14.36 20.70 -18.83
N SER A 11 -14.72 19.99 -19.90
CA SER A 11 -14.51 18.54 -20.00
C SER A 11 -13.03 18.16 -19.87
N VAL A 12 -12.14 18.87 -20.57
CA VAL A 12 -10.69 18.61 -20.50
C VAL A 12 -10.14 18.91 -19.11
N ILE A 13 -10.56 20.02 -18.48
CA ILE A 13 -10.12 20.37 -17.13
C ILE A 13 -10.51 19.29 -16.12
N VAL A 14 -11.77 18.83 -16.17
CA VAL A 14 -12.25 17.76 -15.29
C VAL A 14 -11.46 16.47 -15.52
N ALA A 15 -11.23 16.09 -16.78
CA ALA A 15 -10.45 14.91 -17.13
C ALA A 15 -9.01 14.99 -16.57
N LEU A 16 -8.35 16.14 -16.68
CA LEU A 16 -6.99 16.34 -16.14
C LEU A 16 -6.95 16.24 -14.61
N ILE A 17 -7.96 16.77 -13.91
CA ILE A 17 -8.06 16.67 -12.45
C ILE A 17 -8.18 15.20 -12.03
N PHE A 18 -9.08 14.44 -12.66
CA PHE A 18 -9.24 13.00 -12.36
C PHE A 18 -7.98 12.20 -12.71
N PHE A 19 -7.32 12.53 -13.81
CA PHE A 19 -6.08 11.88 -14.22
C PHE A 19 -4.93 12.14 -13.23
N ALA A 20 -4.78 13.39 -12.75
CA ALA A 20 -3.78 13.72 -11.74
C ALA A 20 -4.05 13.01 -10.41
N ALA A 21 -5.31 12.98 -9.97
CA ALA A 21 -5.73 12.24 -8.78
C ALA A 21 -5.46 10.73 -8.92
N PHE A 22 -5.73 10.16 -10.09
CA PHE A 22 -5.41 8.76 -10.41
C PHE A 22 -3.91 8.48 -10.28
N ILE A 23 -3.04 9.30 -10.87
CA ILE A 23 -1.59 9.13 -10.76
C ILE A 23 -1.14 9.21 -9.30
N PHE A 24 -1.67 10.17 -8.54
CA PHE A 24 -1.36 10.30 -7.12
C PHE A 24 -1.76 9.06 -6.32
N ALA A 25 -2.97 8.52 -6.54
CA ALA A 25 -3.44 7.32 -5.88
C ALA A 25 -2.57 6.09 -6.21
N VAL A 26 -2.18 5.92 -7.48
CA VAL A 26 -1.30 4.83 -7.91
C VAL A 26 0.09 4.97 -7.29
N LYS A 27 0.64 6.19 -7.25
CA LYS A 27 1.97 6.44 -6.69
C LYS A 27 2.03 6.34 -5.16
N ASN A 28 0.91 6.53 -4.47
CA ASN A 28 0.81 6.37 -3.02
C ASN A 28 0.97 4.92 -2.53
N GLY A 29 1.32 3.98 -3.41
CA GLY A 29 1.72 2.64 -2.99
C GLY A 29 0.57 1.81 -2.43
N GLN A 30 -0.69 2.14 -2.76
CA GLN A 30 -1.85 1.32 -2.36
C GLN A 30 -1.79 -0.11 -2.95
N TYR A 31 -0.89 -0.36 -3.90
CA TYR A 31 -0.59 -1.66 -4.50
C TYR A 31 0.62 -2.38 -3.88
N ASP A 32 1.30 -1.77 -2.90
CA ASP A 32 2.50 -2.34 -2.27
C ASP A 32 2.16 -3.50 -1.31
N ASP A 33 0.90 -3.62 -0.91
CA ASP A 33 0.36 -4.81 -0.22
C ASP A 33 0.04 -5.94 -1.21
N SER A 34 1.03 -6.29 -2.05
CA SER A 34 0.95 -7.43 -2.98
C SER A 34 1.24 -8.77 -2.29
N TYR A 35 1.67 -8.74 -1.03
CA TYR A 35 1.87 -9.91 -0.18
C TYR A 35 0.86 -9.87 0.97
N THR A 36 -0.28 -10.51 0.74
CA THR A 36 -1.36 -10.64 1.72
C THR A 36 -0.80 -11.08 3.08
N PRO A 37 -1.15 -10.40 4.20
CA PRO A 37 -0.67 -10.75 5.54
C PRO A 37 -0.96 -12.22 5.91
N SER A 38 -2.01 -12.80 5.34
CA SER A 38 -2.37 -14.22 5.48
C SER A 38 -1.33 -15.20 4.95
N VAL A 39 -0.57 -14.82 3.91
CA VAL A 39 0.50 -15.65 3.32
C VAL A 39 1.76 -15.56 4.17
N ARG A 40 2.10 -14.36 4.63
CA ARG A 40 3.21 -14.12 5.55
C ARG A 40 3.05 -14.95 6.84
N MET A 41 1.86 -14.94 7.43
CA MET A 41 1.58 -15.69 8.66
C MET A 41 1.73 -17.22 8.49
N LEU A 42 1.31 -17.77 7.34
CA LEU A 42 1.38 -19.23 7.07
C LEU A 42 2.80 -19.75 6.81
N PHE A 43 3.72 -18.90 6.34
CA PHE A 43 5.09 -19.30 5.99
C PHE A 43 6.14 -18.80 7.00
N GLU A 44 5.80 -17.85 7.89
CA GLU A 44 6.65 -17.45 9.01
C GLU A 44 6.60 -18.45 10.18
N ASP A 45 5.48 -19.17 10.35
CA ASP A 45 5.31 -20.20 11.38
C ASP A 45 6.13 -21.48 11.09
N GLU A 46 6.51 -21.75 9.83
CA GLU A 46 7.25 -22.95 9.43
C GLU A 46 8.78 -22.76 9.46
N LEU A 47 9.27 -21.50 9.55
CA LEU A 47 10.70 -21.17 9.54
C LEU A 47 11.28 -20.83 10.92
N ILE A 48 10.60 -21.18 12.02
CA ILE A 48 11.24 -21.22 13.35
C ILE A 48 11.86 -22.60 13.53
N LYS A 49 12.98 -22.84 12.83
CA LYS A 49 13.97 -23.81 13.31
C LYS A 49 14.72 -23.13 14.46
N ASP A 50 14.52 -23.72 15.64
CA ASP A 50 15.38 -23.71 16.83
C ASP A 50 16.62 -22.81 16.73
N ASP A 51 16.69 -21.75 17.56
CA ASP A 51 17.95 -21.33 18.22
C ASP A 51 17.91 -20.01 19.03
N LYS A 52 16.76 -19.43 19.41
CA LYS A 52 16.76 -18.18 20.23
C LYS A 52 15.72 -18.10 21.35
N THR A 53 15.49 -19.19 22.09
CA THR A 53 14.66 -19.12 23.31
C THR A 53 15.46 -18.94 24.60
N ASP A 54 16.79 -19.13 24.63
CA ASP A 54 17.46 -19.41 25.90
C ASP A 54 18.37 -18.32 26.51
N LYS A 55 18.13 -17.02 26.29
CA LYS A 55 18.95 -15.96 26.94
C LYS A 55 18.24 -14.81 27.66
N THR A 56 16.93 -14.64 27.54
CA THR A 56 16.29 -13.43 28.13
C THR A 56 15.64 -13.67 29.50
N ILE A 57 15.30 -14.91 29.86
CA ILE A 57 14.51 -15.18 31.08
C ILE A 57 15.39 -15.33 32.34
N LEU A 58 16.69 -15.56 32.23
CA LEU A 58 17.58 -15.80 33.38
C LEU A 58 18.20 -14.54 34.02
N THR A 59 17.97 -13.33 33.51
CA THR A 59 18.64 -12.11 34.05
C THR A 59 17.77 -11.23 34.93
N LYS A 60 16.47 -11.54 35.08
CA LYS A 60 15.53 -10.72 35.86
C LYS A 60 14.99 -11.49 37.07
N LYS A 61 15.91 -11.97 37.91
CA LYS A 61 15.62 -12.38 39.29
C LYS A 61 16.78 -11.94 40.18
N GLU A 62 16.85 -10.64 40.43
CA GLU A 62 17.44 -9.98 41.60
C GLU A 62 16.58 -8.74 41.87
#